data_AF-A0A233S2W2-F1
#
_entry.id   AF-A0A233S2W2-F1
#
_cell.length_a   1.000
_cell.length_b   1.000
_cell.length_c   1.000
_cell.angle_alpha   90.00
_cell.angle_beta   90.00
_cell.angle_gamma   90.00
#
_symmetry.space_group_name_H-M   'P 1'
#
loop_
_entity.id
_entity.type
_entity.pdbx_description
1 polymer ?
#
loop_
_entity_poly.entity_id
_entity_poly.type
_entity_poly.pdbx_seq_one_letter_code
_entity_poly.pdbx_strand_id
1 'polypeptide(L)'
;MQNLLLSMDDTAGTGSAEVEPALAVPFSEALADYADDTDQILTSVNVDYIRADTSSTSPWQDEAGVHMSVSVDSLLHVVRAISHSPAAYATVREAATRHISADLAATPRSAGKDTLSLRAKLGARILGSLDGVAEKVTQAQGRGQAQKWGADVVARLSANAVAPPAYHADPTGHLLNSWKRELKDAGPKNALTRLEAQSMDMTRLWAQGLGLDQGLKDSLPYDSRDNAAAARTDALSKLR
;
A
#
# COMPACT_ATOMS: atom_id res chain seq x y z
N MET A 1 -4.90 -12.29 14.74
CA MET A 1 -3.82 -11.74 13.88
C MET A 1 -2.84 -10.87 14.67
N GLN A 2 -3.30 -9.89 15.46
CA GLN A 2 -2.44 -8.98 16.26
C GLN A 2 -1.29 -9.67 17.03
N ASN A 3 -1.55 -10.72 17.81
CA ASN A 3 -0.50 -11.42 18.56
C ASN A 3 0.58 -12.03 17.67
N LEU A 4 0.21 -12.47 16.45
CA LEU A 4 1.18 -12.98 15.48
C LEU A 4 2.05 -11.86 14.91
N LEU A 5 1.46 -10.69 14.62
CA LEU A 5 2.22 -9.49 14.24
C LEU A 5 3.24 -9.11 15.30
N LEU A 6 2.82 -9.01 16.57
CA LEU A 6 3.71 -8.64 17.67
C LEU A 6 4.82 -9.68 17.88
N SER A 7 4.48 -10.97 17.85
CA SER A 7 5.50 -12.04 17.96
C SER A 7 6.48 -12.06 16.78
N MET A 8 6.02 -11.72 15.58
CA MET A 8 6.91 -11.58 14.42
C MET A 8 7.76 -10.33 14.53
N ASP A 9 7.22 -9.22 15.03
CA ASP A 9 7.97 -8.00 15.29
C ASP A 9 9.09 -8.22 16.31
N ASP A 10 8.83 -8.95 17.40
CA ASP A 10 9.85 -9.34 18.40
C ASP A 10 11.05 -10.06 17.75
N THR A 11 10.80 -10.80 16.66
CA THR A 11 11.85 -11.49 15.90
C THR A 11 12.45 -10.61 14.80
N ALA A 12 11.61 -9.80 14.14
CA ALA A 12 11.97 -9.00 12.98
C ALA A 12 12.75 -7.74 13.37
N GLY A 13 12.20 -6.98 14.33
CA GLY A 13 12.64 -5.68 14.81
C GLY A 13 13.15 -4.74 13.72
N THR A 14 14.09 -3.87 14.08
CA THR A 14 14.85 -3.05 13.12
C THR A 14 15.97 -3.83 12.41
N GLY A 15 16.19 -5.10 12.77
CA GLY A 15 17.27 -5.94 12.27
C GLY A 15 17.10 -6.40 10.81
N SER A 16 18.03 -7.23 10.33
CA SER A 16 17.95 -7.82 8.99
C SER A 16 17.24 -9.19 8.97
N ALA A 17 16.41 -9.46 9.97
CA ALA A 17 15.76 -10.75 10.10
C ALA A 17 14.76 -10.98 8.95
N GLU A 18 14.95 -12.08 8.25
CA GLU A 18 14.09 -12.49 7.13
C GLU A 18 13.15 -13.59 7.60
N VAL A 19 11.92 -13.60 7.07
CA VAL A 19 10.98 -14.70 7.28
C VAL A 19 11.11 -15.66 6.10
N GLU A 20 11.31 -16.94 6.41
CA GLU A 20 11.35 -18.02 5.42
C GLU A 20 10.16 -17.91 4.44
N PRO A 21 10.37 -17.98 3.11
CA PRO A 21 9.30 -17.77 2.13
C PRO A 21 8.06 -18.65 2.33
N ALA A 22 8.23 -19.86 2.85
CA ALA A 22 7.15 -20.80 3.17
C ALA A 22 6.20 -20.30 4.26
N LEU A 23 6.65 -19.39 5.12
CA LEU A 23 5.84 -18.69 6.12
C LEU A 23 5.46 -17.29 5.65
N ALA A 24 6.33 -16.61 4.92
CA ALA A 24 6.10 -15.24 4.43
C ALA A 24 4.85 -15.13 3.56
N VAL A 25 4.62 -16.10 2.65
CA VAL A 25 3.47 -16.05 1.73
C VAL A 25 2.14 -16.27 2.46
N PRO A 26 1.91 -17.35 3.22
CA PRO A 26 0.66 -17.50 3.98
C PRO A 26 0.41 -16.35 4.95
N PHE A 27 1.47 -15.80 5.55
CA PHE A 27 1.33 -14.65 6.43
C PHE A 27 0.92 -13.38 5.69
N SER A 28 1.47 -13.15 4.49
CA SER A 28 1.06 -12.03 3.64
C SER A 28 -0.39 -12.15 3.14
N GLU A 29 -0.86 -13.37 2.89
CA GLU A 29 -2.25 -13.64 2.54
C GLU A 29 -3.17 -13.34 3.73
N ALA A 30 -2.80 -13.78 4.93
CA ALA A 30 -3.52 -13.43 6.16
C ALA A 30 -3.51 -11.92 6.41
N LEU A 31 -2.41 -11.21 6.15
CA LEU A 31 -2.36 -9.74 6.25
C LEU A 31 -3.26 -9.06 5.21
N ALA A 32 -3.33 -9.59 3.99
CA ALA A 32 -4.18 -9.05 2.93
C ALA A 32 -5.68 -9.09 3.31
N ASP A 33 -6.10 -10.07 4.11
CA ASP A 33 -7.47 -10.13 4.65
C ASP A 33 -7.76 -9.04 5.70
N TYR A 34 -6.72 -8.42 6.27
CA TYR A 34 -6.79 -7.29 7.21
C TYR A 34 -6.33 -5.98 6.56
N ALA A 35 -6.50 -5.83 5.25
CA ALA A 35 -6.04 -4.65 4.51
C ALA A 35 -6.56 -3.32 5.08
N ASP A 36 -7.83 -3.27 5.51
CA ASP A 36 -8.41 -2.08 6.13
C ASP A 36 -7.64 -1.71 7.42
N ASP A 37 -7.52 -2.64 8.36
CA ASP A 37 -6.74 -2.42 9.59
C ASP A 37 -5.29 -1.98 9.29
N THR A 38 -4.62 -2.62 8.33
CA THR A 38 -3.25 -2.23 7.97
C THR A 38 -3.17 -0.82 7.38
N ASP A 39 -4.17 -0.41 6.59
CA ASP A 39 -4.26 0.93 6.01
C ASP A 39 -4.55 1.98 7.08
N GLN A 40 -5.41 1.68 8.06
CA GLN A 40 -5.68 2.55 9.21
C GLN A 40 -4.42 2.74 10.06
N ILE A 41 -3.65 1.67 10.30
CA ILE A 41 -2.36 1.74 11.00
C ILE A 41 -1.38 2.62 10.21
N LEU A 42 -1.14 2.32 8.93
CA LEU A 42 -0.14 3.04 8.10
C LEU A 42 -0.48 4.52 7.90
N THR A 43 -1.77 4.84 7.79
CA THR A 43 -2.18 6.24 7.67
C THR A 43 -2.04 7.01 8.98
N SER A 44 -2.23 6.34 10.14
CA SER A 44 -2.08 6.93 11.48
C SER A 44 -2.91 8.21 11.66
N VAL A 45 -4.12 8.25 11.10
CA VAL A 45 -5.06 9.38 11.24
C VAL A 45 -6.31 9.02 12.04
N ASN A 46 -6.60 7.73 12.20
CA ASN A 46 -7.77 7.26 12.92
C ASN A 46 -7.46 7.15 14.42
N VAL A 47 -8.16 7.95 15.23
CA VAL A 47 -7.93 8.04 16.68
C VAL A 47 -8.18 6.72 17.40
N ASP A 48 -9.09 5.89 16.91
CA ASP A 48 -9.41 4.61 17.56
C ASP A 48 -8.25 3.64 17.38
N TYR A 49 -7.66 3.58 16.18
CA TYR A 49 -6.44 2.80 15.91
C TYR A 49 -5.23 3.31 16.71
N ILE A 50 -5.05 4.64 16.78
CA ILE A 50 -3.95 5.26 17.55
C ILE A 50 -4.08 4.94 19.04
N ARG A 51 -5.30 4.98 19.59
CA ARG A 51 -5.55 4.58 20.98
C ARG A 51 -5.35 3.09 21.17
N ALA A 52 -5.78 2.29 20.20
CA ALA A 52 -5.74 0.84 20.28
C ALA A 52 -4.31 0.26 20.24
N ASP A 53 -3.37 0.92 19.53
CA ASP A 53 -1.98 0.51 19.28
C ASP A 53 -1.25 -0.03 20.53
N THR A 54 -1.34 0.67 21.66
CA THR A 54 -0.62 0.34 22.91
C THR A 54 -1.55 -0.03 24.07
N SER A 55 -2.84 -0.19 23.79
CA SER A 55 -3.87 -0.39 24.81
C SER A 55 -4.18 -1.86 25.05
N SER A 56 -4.70 -2.17 26.24
CA SER A 56 -5.39 -3.44 26.52
C SER A 56 -6.75 -3.57 25.81
N THR A 57 -7.15 -2.57 25.01
CA THR A 57 -8.44 -2.55 24.29
C THR A 57 -8.33 -3.05 22.85
N SER A 58 -7.14 -3.44 22.39
CA SER A 58 -6.94 -4.16 21.12
C SER A 58 -6.74 -5.66 21.40
N PRO A 59 -7.36 -6.56 20.61
CA PRO A 59 -8.29 -6.30 19.50
C PRO A 59 -9.66 -5.82 20.01
N TRP A 60 -10.42 -5.12 19.16
CA TRP A 60 -11.80 -4.71 19.45
C TRP A 60 -12.77 -5.18 18.38
N GLN A 61 -14.08 -5.06 18.66
CA GLN A 61 -15.14 -5.38 17.72
C GLN A 61 -16.18 -4.26 17.71
N ASP A 62 -16.61 -3.85 16.52
CA ASP A 62 -17.74 -2.95 16.30
C ASP A 62 -18.67 -3.48 15.19
N GLU A 63 -19.53 -2.62 14.62
CA GLU A 63 -20.47 -2.99 13.56
C GLU A 63 -19.79 -3.37 12.24
N ALA A 64 -18.58 -2.86 11.97
CA ALA A 64 -17.80 -3.17 10.78
C ALA A 64 -17.04 -4.50 10.91
N GLY A 65 -16.76 -4.95 12.14
CA GLY A 65 -16.22 -6.27 12.39
C GLY A 65 -15.21 -6.29 13.53
N VAL A 66 -14.33 -7.29 13.48
CA VAL A 66 -13.20 -7.42 14.41
C VAL A 66 -12.02 -6.66 13.84
N HIS A 67 -11.42 -5.80 14.66
CA HIS A 67 -10.30 -4.96 14.30
C HIS A 67 -9.08 -5.26 15.16
N MET A 68 -7.90 -5.01 14.60
CA MET A 68 -6.62 -5.01 15.29
C MET A 68 -5.85 -3.73 15.03
N SER A 69 -5.14 -3.29 16.05
CA SER A 69 -4.12 -2.24 15.92
C SER A 69 -2.80 -2.71 16.52
N VAL A 70 -1.70 -2.30 15.88
CA VAL A 70 -0.32 -2.38 16.37
C VAL A 70 0.38 -1.10 15.95
N SER A 71 1.59 -0.87 16.46
CA SER A 71 2.35 0.31 16.08
C SER A 71 2.71 0.30 14.61
N VAL A 72 2.81 1.50 14.03
CA VAL A 72 3.28 1.65 12.64
C VAL A 72 4.65 0.99 12.47
N ASP A 73 5.52 1.12 13.47
CA ASP A 73 6.86 0.54 13.46
C ASP A 73 6.78 -1.00 13.42
N SER A 74 5.97 -1.60 14.30
CA SER A 74 5.75 -3.05 14.34
C SER A 74 5.21 -3.59 13.02
N LEU A 75 4.21 -2.91 12.43
CA LEU A 75 3.68 -3.31 11.13
C LEU A 75 4.76 -3.22 10.04
N LEU A 76 5.53 -2.13 9.99
CA LEU A 76 6.59 -1.95 8.99
C LEU A 76 7.71 -2.98 9.13
N HIS A 77 8.15 -3.32 10.36
CA HIS A 77 9.15 -4.35 10.59
C HIS A 77 8.70 -5.71 10.06
N VAL A 78 7.46 -6.11 10.35
CA VAL A 78 6.90 -7.38 9.90
C VAL A 78 6.73 -7.39 8.38
N VAL A 79 6.15 -6.33 7.80
CA VAL A 79 6.00 -6.21 6.34
C VAL A 79 7.37 -6.23 5.66
N ARG A 80 8.41 -5.59 6.21
CA ARG A 80 9.78 -5.70 5.70
C ARG A 80 10.28 -7.15 5.76
N ALA A 81 10.15 -7.81 6.91
CA ALA A 81 10.67 -9.16 7.12
C ALA A 81 10.11 -10.19 6.13
N ILE A 82 8.81 -10.12 5.83
CA ILE A 82 8.18 -11.00 4.83
C ILE A 82 8.49 -10.58 3.39
N SER A 83 8.78 -9.31 3.14
CA SER A 83 8.95 -8.75 1.80
C SER A 83 10.26 -9.13 1.10
N HIS A 84 11.18 -9.81 1.80
CA HIS A 84 12.28 -10.52 1.14
C HIS A 84 11.76 -11.54 0.12
N SER A 85 10.54 -12.08 0.33
CA SER A 85 9.77 -12.77 -0.70
C SER A 85 9.05 -11.77 -1.62
N PRO A 86 9.38 -11.69 -2.92
CA PRO A 86 8.63 -10.87 -3.89
C PRO A 86 7.14 -11.19 -3.92
N ALA A 87 6.79 -12.46 -3.65
CA ALA A 87 5.41 -12.92 -3.61
C ALA A 87 4.63 -12.33 -2.44
N ALA A 88 5.25 -12.30 -1.26
CA ALA A 88 4.63 -11.74 -0.06
C ALA A 88 4.41 -10.23 -0.21
N TYR A 89 5.45 -9.51 -0.68
CA TYR A 89 5.32 -8.08 -0.96
C TYR A 89 4.21 -7.77 -1.98
N ALA A 90 4.19 -8.50 -3.10
CA ALA A 90 3.16 -8.31 -4.13
C ALA A 90 1.75 -8.58 -3.59
N THR A 91 1.58 -9.52 -2.67
CA THR A 91 0.29 -9.83 -2.04
C THR A 91 -0.22 -8.67 -1.19
N VAL A 92 0.64 -8.13 -0.31
CA VAL A 92 0.29 -6.96 0.52
C VAL A 92 0.04 -5.73 -0.36
N ARG A 93 0.91 -5.47 -1.35
CA ARG A 93 0.79 -4.33 -2.27
C ARG A 93 -0.50 -4.38 -3.09
N GLU A 94 -0.88 -5.56 -3.57
CA GLU A 94 -2.12 -5.76 -4.31
C GLU A 94 -3.35 -5.53 -3.42
N ALA A 95 -3.34 -6.00 -2.17
CA ALA A 95 -4.43 -5.80 -1.21
C ALA A 95 -4.64 -4.30 -0.92
N ALA A 96 -3.56 -3.58 -0.58
CA ALA A 96 -3.59 -2.13 -0.40
C ALA A 96 -4.09 -1.40 -1.67
N THR A 97 -3.63 -1.83 -2.86
CA THR A 97 -4.06 -1.22 -4.12
C THR A 97 -5.57 -1.37 -4.36
N ARG A 98 -6.14 -2.55 -4.04
CA ARG A 98 -7.58 -2.78 -4.16
C ARG A 98 -8.36 -1.92 -3.18
N HIS A 99 -7.91 -1.85 -1.93
CA HIS A 99 -8.57 -1.05 -0.90
C HIS A 99 -8.55 0.44 -1.25
N ILE A 100 -7.38 0.98 -1.62
CA ILE A 100 -7.24 2.37 -2.10
C ILE A 100 -8.12 2.64 -3.33
N SER A 101 -8.20 1.69 -4.28
CA SER A 101 -9.07 1.85 -5.45
C SER A 101 -10.56 1.92 -5.05
N ALA A 102 -10.98 1.15 -4.05
CA ALA A 102 -12.33 1.18 -3.51
C ALA A 102 -12.62 2.50 -2.78
N ASP A 103 -11.69 2.97 -1.95
CA ASP A 103 -11.81 4.22 -1.20
C ASP A 103 -11.89 5.46 -2.11
N LEU A 104 -11.04 5.51 -3.13
CA LEU A 104 -11.10 6.57 -4.14
C LEU A 104 -12.43 6.51 -4.90
N ALA A 105 -12.85 5.32 -5.34
CA ALA A 105 -14.12 5.12 -6.04
C ALA A 105 -15.36 5.51 -5.21
N ALA A 106 -15.33 5.25 -3.91
CA ALA A 106 -16.41 5.57 -2.99
C ALA A 106 -16.53 7.08 -2.70
N THR A 107 -15.49 7.86 -3.01
CA THR A 107 -15.51 9.31 -2.79
C THR A 107 -16.42 9.99 -3.82
N PRO A 108 -17.50 10.68 -3.38
CA PRO A 108 -18.47 11.27 -4.29
C PRO A 108 -17.85 12.45 -5.06
N ARG A 109 -18.28 12.64 -6.31
CA ARG A 109 -17.87 13.79 -7.14
C ARG A 109 -18.14 15.15 -6.47
N SER A 110 -19.20 15.23 -5.65
CA SER A 110 -19.57 16.43 -4.91
C SER A 110 -18.71 16.69 -3.67
N ALA A 111 -17.73 15.83 -3.37
CA ALA A 111 -16.81 16.04 -2.27
C ALA A 111 -16.03 17.36 -2.46
N GLY A 112 -15.87 18.11 -1.37
CA GLY A 112 -15.08 19.34 -1.38
C GLY A 112 -13.60 19.05 -1.62
N LYS A 113 -12.86 20.10 -2.02
CA LYS A 113 -11.41 20.03 -2.29
C LYS A 113 -10.62 19.37 -1.15
N ASP A 114 -10.93 19.71 0.09
CA ASP A 114 -10.20 19.18 1.26
C ASP A 114 -10.41 17.67 1.43
N THR A 115 -11.64 17.20 1.22
CA THR A 115 -11.96 15.76 1.24
C THR A 115 -11.24 15.03 0.10
N LEU A 116 -11.24 15.59 -1.11
CA LEU A 116 -10.55 15.00 -2.25
C LEU A 116 -9.03 14.92 -2.02
N SER A 117 -8.43 16.00 -1.51
CA SER A 117 -7.00 16.05 -1.18
C SER A 117 -6.65 15.07 -0.05
N LEU A 118 -7.49 14.97 0.99
CA LEU A 118 -7.28 14.01 2.07
C LEU A 118 -7.29 12.57 1.55
N ARG A 119 -8.28 12.19 0.72
CA ARG A 119 -8.38 10.84 0.17
C ARG A 119 -7.18 10.47 -0.71
N ALA A 120 -6.73 11.39 -1.57
CA ALA A 120 -5.50 11.20 -2.35
C ALA A 120 -4.28 10.99 -1.44
N LYS A 121 -4.13 11.80 -0.37
CA LYS A 121 -3.01 11.70 0.57
C LYS A 121 -3.00 10.41 1.37
N LEU A 122 -4.16 9.92 1.83
CA LEU A 122 -4.24 8.68 2.61
C LEU A 122 -3.79 7.47 1.79
N GLY A 123 -4.32 7.31 0.56
CA GLY A 123 -3.87 6.24 -0.34
C GLY A 123 -2.38 6.35 -0.70
N ALA A 124 -1.91 7.58 -0.93
CA ALA A 124 -0.49 7.83 -1.18
C ALA A 124 0.41 7.45 -0.01
N ARG A 125 -0.01 7.72 1.23
CA ARG A 125 0.74 7.40 2.43
C ARG A 125 0.96 5.89 2.56
N ILE A 126 -0.07 5.10 2.34
CA ILE A 126 0.00 3.63 2.36
C ILE A 126 1.00 3.13 1.31
N LEU A 127 0.84 3.55 0.04
CA LEU A 127 1.73 3.11 -1.04
C LEU A 127 3.17 3.56 -0.82
N GLY A 128 3.38 4.79 -0.34
CA GLY A 128 4.69 5.32 0.00
C GLY A 128 5.38 4.53 1.12
N SER A 129 4.65 4.14 2.17
CA SER A 129 5.18 3.26 3.21
C SER A 129 5.62 1.91 2.64
N LEU A 130 4.85 1.31 1.73
CA LEU A 130 5.24 0.09 1.03
C LEU A 130 6.42 0.30 0.07
N ASP A 131 6.57 1.49 -0.53
CA ASP A 131 7.76 1.83 -1.32
C ASP A 131 9.02 1.91 -0.44
N GLY A 132 8.90 2.43 0.79
CA GLY A 132 9.97 2.43 1.78
C GLY A 132 10.40 1.03 2.19
N VAL A 133 9.44 0.10 2.34
CA VAL A 133 9.74 -1.32 2.55
C VAL A 133 10.48 -1.93 1.35
N ALA A 134 9.99 -1.70 0.13
CA ALA A 134 10.62 -2.22 -1.08
C ALA A 134 12.05 -1.72 -1.23
N GLU A 135 12.29 -0.43 -0.98
CA GLU A 135 13.64 0.14 -0.96
C GLU A 135 14.52 -0.50 0.10
N LYS A 136 14.04 -0.63 1.35
CA LYS A 136 14.83 -1.26 2.42
C LYS A 136 15.24 -2.69 2.07
N VAL A 137 14.30 -3.49 1.56
CA VAL A 137 14.54 -4.88 1.14
C VAL A 137 15.54 -4.95 0.00
N THR A 138 15.42 -4.08 -1.00
CA THR A 138 16.27 -4.11 -2.20
C THR A 138 17.63 -3.44 -2.01
N GLN A 139 17.75 -2.46 -1.11
CA GLN A 139 19.01 -1.81 -0.76
C GLN A 139 19.98 -2.78 -0.08
N ALA A 140 19.45 -3.72 0.71
CA ALA A 140 20.25 -4.80 1.31
C ALA A 140 20.78 -5.80 0.26
N GLN A 141 20.26 -5.75 -0.97
CA GLN A 141 20.60 -6.66 -2.06
C GLN A 141 21.55 -6.01 -3.07
N GLY A 142 22.40 -6.82 -3.70
CA GLY A 142 23.16 -6.36 -4.86
C GLY A 142 22.23 -5.97 -6.02
N ARG A 143 22.64 -5.04 -6.88
CA ARG A 143 21.84 -4.47 -7.99
C ARG A 143 21.10 -5.52 -8.83
N GLY A 144 21.75 -6.64 -9.17
CA GLY A 144 21.13 -7.70 -9.96
C GLY A 144 19.97 -8.41 -9.23
N GLN A 145 20.11 -8.63 -7.93
CA GLN A 145 19.05 -9.24 -7.11
C GLN A 145 17.90 -8.26 -6.87
N ALA A 146 18.19 -6.99 -6.61
CA ALA A 146 17.16 -5.95 -6.53
C ALA A 146 16.34 -5.85 -7.84
N GLN A 147 16.99 -5.93 -9.00
CA GLN A 147 16.32 -5.95 -10.31
C GLN A 147 15.45 -7.18 -10.49
N LYS A 148 15.94 -8.37 -10.08
CA LYS A 148 15.17 -9.61 -10.12
C LYS A 148 13.95 -9.54 -9.20
N TRP A 149 14.13 -9.10 -7.96
CA TRP A 149 13.04 -8.91 -6.99
C TRP A 149 11.96 -8.00 -7.56
N GLY A 150 12.33 -6.84 -8.14
CA GLY A 150 11.38 -5.92 -8.75
C GLY A 150 10.66 -6.52 -9.96
N ALA A 151 11.37 -7.28 -10.80
CA ALA A 151 10.77 -7.98 -11.93
C ALA A 151 9.74 -9.03 -11.47
N ASP A 152 10.05 -9.80 -10.43
CA ASP A 152 9.17 -10.81 -9.86
C ASP A 152 7.92 -10.18 -9.22
N VAL A 153 8.06 -9.03 -8.54
CA VAL A 153 6.93 -8.24 -8.01
C VAL A 153 6.03 -7.76 -9.15
N VAL A 154 6.58 -7.13 -10.18
CA VAL A 154 5.80 -6.60 -11.32
C VAL A 154 5.08 -7.73 -12.06
N ALA A 155 5.75 -8.86 -12.29
CA ALA A 155 5.14 -10.02 -12.94
C ALA A 155 3.91 -10.54 -12.17
N ARG A 156 3.97 -10.51 -10.84
CA ARG A 156 2.84 -10.93 -9.97
C ARG A 156 1.71 -9.91 -9.94
N LEU A 157 2.02 -8.63 -9.77
CA LEU A 157 1.01 -7.57 -9.71
C LEU A 157 0.28 -7.38 -11.04
N SER A 158 0.98 -7.56 -12.16
CA SER A 158 0.41 -7.51 -13.51
C SER A 158 -0.17 -8.84 -13.98
N ALA A 159 -0.10 -9.90 -13.15
CA ALA A 159 -0.74 -11.17 -13.47
C ALA A 159 -2.25 -10.96 -13.62
N ASN A 160 -2.82 -11.58 -14.65
CA ASN A 160 -4.24 -11.44 -14.98
C ASN A 160 -4.69 -9.99 -15.25
N ALA A 161 -3.79 -9.08 -15.66
CA ALA A 161 -4.20 -7.74 -16.08
C ALA A 161 -5.18 -7.83 -17.27
N VAL A 162 -6.39 -7.33 -17.06
CA VAL A 162 -7.47 -7.28 -18.07
C VAL A 162 -7.66 -5.86 -18.60
N ALA A 163 -8.65 -5.68 -19.49
CA ALA A 163 -9.04 -4.35 -19.90
C ALA A 163 -9.72 -3.58 -18.78
N PRO A 164 -9.30 -2.33 -18.49
CA PRO A 164 -10.03 -1.49 -17.58
C PRO A 164 -11.46 -1.28 -18.10
N PRO A 165 -12.49 -1.52 -17.28
CA PRO A 165 -13.85 -1.15 -17.64
C PRO A 165 -13.97 0.38 -17.76
N ALA A 166 -15.09 0.87 -18.28
CA ALA A 166 -15.37 2.29 -18.24
C ALA A 166 -15.53 2.76 -16.78
N TYR A 167 -14.94 3.92 -16.42
CA TYR A 167 -14.96 4.41 -15.04
C TYR A 167 -16.37 4.51 -14.45
N HIS A 168 -17.35 4.98 -15.21
CA HIS A 168 -18.73 5.12 -14.73
C HIS A 168 -19.46 3.79 -14.48
N ALA A 169 -18.98 2.69 -15.08
CA ALA A 169 -19.59 1.36 -14.93
C ALA A 169 -18.99 0.61 -13.75
N ASP A 170 -17.68 0.73 -13.53
CA ASP A 170 -16.96 0.14 -12.42
C ASP A 170 -15.73 1.01 -12.08
N PRO A 171 -15.88 2.02 -11.21
CA PRO A 171 -14.79 2.94 -10.89
C PRO A 171 -13.60 2.24 -10.21
N THR A 172 -13.88 1.31 -9.30
CA THR A 172 -12.85 0.55 -8.59
C THR A 172 -12.06 -0.34 -9.55
N GLY A 173 -12.76 -1.12 -10.38
CA GLY A 173 -12.14 -1.97 -11.39
C GLY A 173 -11.43 -1.15 -12.47
N HIS A 174 -11.91 0.06 -12.81
CA HIS A 174 -11.20 0.96 -13.71
C HIS A 174 -9.83 1.36 -13.16
N LEU A 175 -9.76 1.83 -11.90
CA LEU A 175 -8.51 2.25 -11.27
C LEU A 175 -7.53 1.08 -11.15
N LEU A 176 -7.98 -0.04 -10.59
CA LEU A 176 -7.17 -1.23 -10.37
C LEU A 176 -6.62 -1.80 -11.68
N ASN A 177 -7.48 -2.03 -12.66
CA ASN A 177 -7.05 -2.67 -13.91
C ASN A 177 -6.24 -1.73 -14.79
N SER A 178 -6.42 -0.41 -14.69
CA SER A 178 -5.58 0.56 -15.41
C SER A 178 -4.13 0.48 -14.92
N TRP A 179 -3.93 0.46 -13.60
CA TRP A 179 -2.59 0.30 -13.03
C TRP A 179 -1.96 -1.05 -13.38
N LYS A 180 -2.70 -2.15 -13.26
CA LYS A 180 -2.17 -3.49 -13.63
C LYS A 180 -1.78 -3.57 -15.10
N ARG A 181 -2.56 -2.96 -15.98
CA ARG A 181 -2.25 -2.88 -17.40
C ARG A 181 -1.00 -2.04 -17.64
N GLU A 182 -0.87 -0.89 -16.99
CA GLU A 182 0.33 -0.08 -17.09
C GLU A 182 1.59 -0.86 -16.67
N LEU A 183 1.52 -1.59 -15.55
CA LEU A 183 2.62 -2.45 -15.11
C LEU A 183 2.97 -3.52 -16.15
N LYS A 184 1.96 -4.15 -16.76
CA LYS A 184 2.15 -5.15 -17.81
C LYS A 184 2.83 -4.55 -19.04
N ASP A 185 2.37 -3.41 -19.49
CA ASP A 185 2.83 -2.76 -20.72
C ASP A 185 4.24 -2.16 -20.56
N ALA A 186 4.55 -1.61 -19.38
CA ALA A 186 5.88 -1.10 -19.06
C ALA A 186 6.94 -2.22 -18.92
N GLY A 187 6.50 -3.42 -18.52
CA GLY A 187 7.38 -4.55 -18.23
C GLY A 187 8.25 -4.37 -16.98
N PRO A 188 9.21 -5.27 -16.72
CA PRO A 188 9.96 -5.30 -15.46
C PRO A 188 11.06 -4.23 -15.33
N LYS A 189 11.33 -3.47 -16.40
CA LYS A 189 12.36 -2.41 -16.36
C LYS A 189 11.89 -1.29 -15.45
N ASN A 190 12.78 -0.84 -14.55
CA ASN A 190 12.51 0.21 -13.58
C ASN A 190 11.29 -0.10 -12.67
N ALA A 191 11.11 -1.38 -12.31
CA ALA A 191 10.00 -1.85 -11.48
C ALA A 191 9.73 -0.98 -10.24
N LEU A 192 10.76 -0.65 -9.45
CA LEU A 192 10.61 0.20 -8.26
C LEU A 192 10.08 1.59 -8.59
N THR A 193 10.61 2.23 -9.63
CA THR A 193 10.11 3.53 -10.11
C THR A 193 8.63 3.46 -10.53
N ARG A 194 8.17 2.32 -11.06
CA ARG A 194 6.75 2.12 -11.40
C ARG A 194 5.86 1.93 -10.19
N LEU A 195 6.36 1.24 -9.16
CA LEU A 195 5.65 1.16 -7.88
C LEU A 195 5.53 2.56 -7.26
N GLU A 196 6.62 3.32 -7.23
CA GLU A 196 6.63 4.69 -6.67
C GLU A 196 5.69 5.66 -7.39
N ALA A 197 5.49 5.50 -8.70
CA ALA A 197 4.58 6.36 -9.49
C ALA A 197 3.09 6.06 -9.25
N GLN A 198 2.76 4.88 -8.69
CA GLN A 198 1.40 4.36 -8.63
C GLN A 198 0.39 5.32 -8.00
N SER A 199 0.72 5.94 -6.86
CA SER A 199 -0.22 6.82 -6.14
C SER A 199 -0.63 8.03 -6.99
N MET A 200 0.35 8.63 -7.67
CA MET A 200 0.15 9.75 -8.59
C MET A 200 -0.73 9.34 -9.77
N ASP A 201 -0.43 8.20 -10.39
CA ASP A 201 -1.12 7.73 -11.60
C ASP A 201 -2.57 7.32 -11.29
N MET A 202 -2.80 6.61 -10.20
CA MET A 202 -4.15 6.28 -9.72
C MET A 202 -4.95 7.55 -9.37
N THR A 203 -4.34 8.50 -8.66
CA THR A 203 -4.99 9.78 -8.34
C THR A 203 -5.35 10.59 -9.59
N ARG A 204 -4.49 10.54 -10.62
CA ARG A 204 -4.75 11.19 -11.91
C ARG A 204 -5.97 10.57 -12.61
N LEU A 205 -6.01 9.24 -12.69
CA LEU A 205 -7.14 8.52 -13.29
C LEU A 205 -8.44 8.77 -12.53
N TRP A 206 -8.37 8.79 -11.20
CA TRP A 206 -9.49 9.10 -10.34
C TRP A 206 -10.03 10.52 -10.56
N ALA A 207 -9.16 11.53 -10.57
CA ALA A 207 -9.55 12.92 -10.83
C ALA A 207 -10.16 13.11 -12.24
N GLN A 208 -9.65 12.35 -13.23
CA GLN A 208 -10.23 12.30 -14.58
C GLN A 208 -11.61 11.64 -14.58
N GLY A 209 -11.76 10.49 -13.93
CA GLY A 209 -13.00 9.73 -13.82
C GLY A 209 -14.12 10.50 -13.11
N LEU A 210 -13.79 11.28 -12.08
CA LEU A 210 -14.71 12.19 -11.41
C LEU A 210 -15.09 13.42 -12.26
N GLY A 211 -14.39 13.69 -13.36
CA GLY A 211 -14.63 14.88 -14.18
C GLY A 211 -14.42 16.18 -13.40
N LEU A 212 -13.37 16.23 -12.57
CA LEU A 212 -13.00 17.43 -11.81
C LEU A 212 -12.52 18.55 -12.75
N ASP A 213 -12.47 19.78 -12.23
CA ASP A 213 -11.88 20.91 -12.96
C ASP A 213 -10.36 20.72 -13.16
N GLN A 214 -9.78 21.49 -14.08
CA GLN A 214 -8.38 21.35 -14.44
C GLN A 214 -7.43 21.64 -13.27
N GLY A 215 -7.75 22.59 -12.40
CA GLY A 215 -6.92 22.93 -11.25
C GLY A 215 -6.77 21.75 -10.29
N LEU A 216 -7.88 21.05 -9.99
CA LEU A 216 -7.84 19.85 -9.15
C LEU A 216 -7.19 18.65 -9.85
N LYS A 217 -7.42 18.48 -11.15
CA LYS A 217 -6.75 17.42 -11.95
C LYS A 217 -5.23 17.58 -11.96
N ASP A 218 -4.75 18.81 -11.95
CA ASP A 218 -3.32 19.09 -11.90
C ASP A 218 -2.78 18.95 -10.47
N SER A 219 -3.45 19.50 -9.44
CA SER A 219 -2.89 19.53 -8.08
C SER A 219 -2.95 18.20 -7.34
N LEU A 220 -4.05 17.43 -7.45
CA LEU A 220 -4.25 16.22 -6.63
C LEU A 220 -3.17 15.14 -6.87
N PRO A 221 -2.75 14.84 -8.11
CA PRO A 221 -1.68 13.87 -8.34
C PRO A 221 -0.33 14.31 -7.74
N TYR A 222 0.00 15.60 -7.74
CA TYR A 222 1.23 16.09 -7.11
C TYR A 222 1.16 16.00 -5.59
N ASP A 223 0.05 16.41 -4.98
CA ASP A 223 -0.21 16.22 -3.55
C ASP A 223 -0.04 14.74 -3.14
N SER A 224 -0.60 13.83 -3.94
CA SER A 224 -0.45 12.38 -3.75
C SER A 224 1.02 11.97 -3.82
N ARG A 225 1.74 12.33 -4.89
CA ARG A 225 3.16 11.99 -5.05
C ARG A 225 4.00 12.46 -3.87
N ASP A 226 3.82 13.71 -3.45
CA ASP A 226 4.61 14.31 -2.39
C ASP A 226 4.33 13.64 -1.03
N ASN A 227 3.07 13.24 -0.79
CA ASN A 227 2.72 12.49 0.42
C ASN A 227 3.30 11.06 0.41
N ALA A 228 3.28 10.38 -0.74
CA ALA A 228 3.93 9.08 -0.88
C ALA A 228 5.44 9.16 -0.63
N ALA A 229 6.10 10.19 -1.18
CA ALA A 229 7.54 10.41 -0.95
C ALA A 229 7.87 10.69 0.53
N ALA A 230 7.03 11.46 1.22
CA ALA A 230 7.17 11.69 2.66
C ALA A 230 6.98 10.39 3.45
N ALA A 231 5.92 9.62 3.17
CA ALA A 231 5.63 8.36 3.85
C ALA A 231 6.71 7.30 3.62
N ARG A 232 7.31 7.26 2.42
CA ARG A 232 8.49 6.43 2.12
C ARG A 232 9.68 6.80 2.99
N THR A 233 9.96 8.10 3.12
CA THR A 233 11.06 8.60 3.95
C THR A 233 10.83 8.25 5.42
N ASP A 234 9.61 8.42 5.91
CA ASP A 234 9.21 8.05 7.28
C ASP A 234 9.36 6.55 7.52
N ALA A 235 8.92 5.71 6.58
CA ALA A 235 9.06 4.26 6.68
C ALA A 235 10.53 3.83 6.69
N LEU A 236 11.37 4.39 5.82
CA LEU A 236 12.81 4.15 5.84
C LEU A 236 13.45 4.56 7.16
N SER A 237 13.00 5.65 7.78
CA SER A 237 13.50 6.08 9.08
C SER A 237 13.15 5.12 10.20
N LYS A 238 11.95 4.51 10.15
CA LYS A 238 11.48 3.51 11.13
C LYS A 238 12.17 2.16 10.96
N LEU A 239 12.50 1.80 9.72
CA LEU A 239 13.19 0.55 9.38
C LEU A 239 14.72 0.60 9.58
N ARG A 240 15.26 1.61 10.28
CA ARG A 240 16.72 1.80 10.46
C ARG A 240 17.28 1.07 11.65
#